data_AF-A0A8X6XGH2-F1
#
_entry.id   AF-A0A8X6XGH2-F1
#
_cell.length_a   1.000
_cell.length_b   1.000
_cell.length_c   1.000
_cell.angle_alpha   90.00
_cell.angle_beta   90.00
_cell.angle_gamma   90.00
#
_symmetry.space_group_name_H-M   'P 1'
#
loop_
_entity.id
_entity.type
_entity.pdbx_description
1 polymer ?
#
loop_
_entity_poly.entity_id
_entity_poly.type
_entity_poly.pdbx_seq_one_letter_code
_entity_poly.pdbx_strand_id
1 'polypeptide(L)'
;MINWTILGIIDKKRTAEAVIKDKNLPLAKRYEIACTYCMNDEIPMLWRKLHEKNKSHYLKARSPIYSFSIYWAYDMIMELNILDRRIGDVFLTTPNSHCFGIVYSFSTDNLPAFEYFIAKLSAEEKKSTRRIF
;
A
#
# COMPACT_ATOMS: atom_id res chain seq x y z
N MET A 1 -19.39 9.97 -3.19
CA MET A 1 -19.41 10.79 -4.42
C MET A 1 -18.39 10.21 -5.37
N ILE A 2 -18.79 9.86 -6.59
CA ILE A 2 -17.89 9.32 -7.62
C ILE A 2 -17.34 10.49 -8.42
N ASN A 3 -16.02 10.59 -8.54
CA ASN A 3 -15.36 11.60 -9.34
C ASN A 3 -15.05 11.02 -10.72
N TRP A 4 -15.38 11.76 -11.78
CA TRP A 4 -15.08 11.39 -13.16
C TRP A 4 -13.96 12.27 -13.70
N THR A 5 -13.12 11.70 -14.55
CA THR A 5 -12.14 12.44 -15.35
C THR A 5 -12.81 13.07 -16.57
N ILE A 6 -12.09 13.97 -17.26
CA ILE A 6 -12.53 14.56 -18.53
C ILE A 6 -12.76 13.53 -19.65
N LEU A 7 -12.17 12.34 -19.51
CA LEU A 7 -12.31 11.23 -20.46
C LEU A 7 -13.51 10.33 -20.14
N GLY A 8 -14.32 10.67 -19.13
CA GLY A 8 -15.48 9.87 -18.74
C GLY A 8 -15.15 8.58 -18.00
N ILE A 9 -13.90 8.40 -17.55
CA ILE A 9 -13.50 7.29 -16.65
C ILE A 9 -13.47 7.75 -15.20
N ILE A 10 -13.73 6.85 -14.25
CA ILE A 10 -13.71 7.17 -12.82
C ILE A 10 -12.30 7.57 -12.39
N ASP A 11 -12.18 8.74 -11.77
CA ASP A 11 -10.99 9.15 -11.03
C ASP A 11 -10.95 8.39 -9.71
N LYS A 12 -10.31 7.22 -9.75
CA LYS A 12 -10.19 6.29 -8.63
C LYS A 12 -9.60 6.95 -7.39
N LYS A 13 -8.56 7.80 -7.56
CA LYS A 13 -7.86 8.46 -6.45
C LYS A 13 -8.73 9.53 -5.80
N ARG A 14 -9.30 10.46 -6.57
CA ARG A 14 -10.20 11.50 -6.00
C ARG A 14 -11.45 10.89 -5.40
N THR A 15 -11.97 9.83 -6.00
CA THR A 15 -13.09 9.07 -5.43
C THR A 15 -12.70 8.47 -4.09
N ALA A 16 -11.53 7.84 -3.99
CA ALA A 16 -11.03 7.30 -2.73
C ALA A 16 -10.86 8.39 -1.66
N GLU A 17 -10.32 9.56 -2.02
CA GLU A 17 -10.15 10.70 -1.10
C GLU A 17 -11.49 11.19 -0.53
N ALA A 18 -12.55 11.17 -1.35
CA ALA A 18 -13.90 11.48 -0.90
C ALA A 18 -14.48 10.36 0.00
N VAL A 19 -14.24 9.09 -0.36
CA VAL A 19 -14.76 7.93 0.37
C VAL A 19 -14.15 7.80 1.77
N ILE A 20 -12.85 8.05 1.96
CA ILE A 20 -12.23 7.94 3.28
C ILE A 20 -12.75 8.98 4.28
N LYS A 21 -13.35 10.08 3.79
CA LYS A 21 -13.95 11.13 4.64
C LYS A 21 -15.34 10.76 5.16
N ASP A 22 -16.00 9.75 4.58
CA ASP A 22 -17.33 9.31 5.00
C ASP A 22 -17.29 8.66 6.39
N LYS A 23 -17.90 9.33 7.38
CA LYS A 23 -17.93 8.90 8.78
C LYS A 23 -18.68 7.59 9.02
N ASN A 24 -19.50 7.12 8.06
CA ASN A 24 -20.23 5.86 8.17
C ASN A 24 -19.39 4.64 7.76
N LEU A 25 -18.32 4.84 6.99
CA LEU A 25 -17.46 3.74 6.57
C LEU A 25 -16.62 3.23 7.75
N PRO A 26 -16.48 1.91 7.99
CA PRO A 26 -15.63 1.41 9.07
C PRO A 26 -14.20 1.92 8.94
N LEU A 27 -13.57 2.25 10.08
CA LEU A 27 -12.23 2.84 10.08
C LEU A 27 -11.18 1.94 9.41
N ALA A 28 -11.29 0.62 9.59
CA ALA A 28 -10.44 -0.36 8.91
C ALA A 28 -10.55 -0.27 7.38
N LYS A 29 -11.76 -0.06 6.85
CA LYS A 29 -11.98 0.07 5.41
C LYS A 29 -11.41 1.38 4.87
N ARG A 30 -11.53 2.48 5.62
CA ARG A 30 -10.86 3.74 5.24
C ARG A 30 -9.35 3.59 5.22
N TYR A 31 -8.79 2.91 6.22
CA TYR A 31 -7.36 2.63 6.29
C TYR A 31 -6.91 1.80 5.07
N GLU A 32 -7.62 0.73 4.73
CA GLU A 32 -7.31 -0.11 3.55
C GLU A 32 -7.36 0.69 2.24
N ILE A 33 -8.36 1.56 2.08
CA ILE A 33 -8.48 2.43 0.90
C ILE A 33 -7.32 3.43 0.85
N ALA A 34 -7.02 4.10 1.97
CA ALA A 34 -5.91 5.04 2.05
C ALA A 34 -4.56 4.37 1.71
N CYS A 35 -4.34 3.16 2.24
CA CYS A 35 -3.18 2.32 1.91
C CYS A 35 -3.10 1.99 0.43
N THR A 36 -4.24 1.64 -0.19
CA THR A 36 -4.31 1.25 -1.61
C THR A 36 -3.89 2.37 -2.54
N TYR A 37 -4.22 3.62 -2.22
CA TYR A 37 -3.87 4.79 -3.02
C TYR A 37 -2.65 5.57 -2.46
N CYS A 38 -1.87 4.95 -1.56
CA CYS A 38 -0.68 5.52 -0.94
C CYS A 38 -0.89 6.96 -0.42
N MET A 39 -1.98 7.18 0.32
CA MET A 39 -2.32 8.49 0.90
C MET A 39 -1.48 8.77 2.16
N ASN A 40 -0.20 9.11 1.97
CA ASN A 40 0.80 9.24 3.04
C ASN A 40 0.37 10.09 4.24
N ASP A 41 -0.42 11.15 4.02
CA ASP A 41 -0.85 12.05 5.11
C ASP A 41 -2.00 11.44 5.93
N GLU A 42 -2.87 10.67 5.29
CA GLU A 42 -4.08 10.10 5.90
C GLU A 42 -3.77 8.78 6.61
N ILE A 43 -2.83 7.99 6.10
CA ILE A 43 -2.51 6.66 6.63
C ILE A 43 -2.07 6.71 8.10
N PRO A 44 -1.12 7.57 8.53
CA PRO A 44 -0.74 7.68 9.94
C PRO A 44 -1.88 8.15 10.84
N MET A 45 -2.76 9.02 10.32
CA MET A 45 -3.93 9.50 11.06
C MET A 45 -4.96 8.38 11.28
N LEU A 46 -5.22 7.58 10.25
CA LEU A 46 -6.12 6.43 10.31
C LEU A 46 -5.52 5.32 11.18
N TRP A 47 -4.24 5.00 11.02
CA TRP A 47 -3.52 3.99 11.79
C TRP A 47 -3.61 4.24 13.29
N ARG A 48 -3.34 5.48 13.74
CA ARG A 48 -3.43 5.84 15.16
C ARG A 48 -4.82 5.62 15.75
N LYS A 49 -5.87 5.80 14.95
CA LYS A 49 -7.27 5.64 15.38
C LYS A 49 -7.75 4.19 15.34
N LEU A 50 -7.04 3.29 14.63
CA LEU A 50 -7.45 1.89 14.54
C LEU A 50 -7.40 1.20 15.90
N HIS A 51 -8.41 0.35 16.15
CA HIS A 51 -8.37 -0.56 17.28
C HIS A 51 -7.21 -1.54 17.17
N GLU A 52 -6.63 -1.92 18.30
CA GLU A 52 -5.49 -2.85 18.39
C GLU A 52 -5.77 -4.21 17.72
N LYS A 53 -7.03 -4.68 17.76
CA LYS A 53 -7.45 -5.89 17.03
C LYS A 53 -7.19 -5.78 15.53
N ASN A 54 -7.45 -4.62 14.93
CA ASN A 54 -7.23 -4.39 13.50
C ASN A 54 -5.73 -4.27 13.19
N LYS A 55 -4.98 -3.53 14.01
CA LYS A 55 -3.51 -3.45 13.86
C LYS A 55 -2.87 -4.84 13.94
N SER A 56 -3.27 -5.62 14.95
CA SER A 56 -2.81 -7.01 15.12
C SER A 56 -3.23 -7.89 13.94
N HIS A 57 -4.37 -7.64 13.30
CA HIS A 57 -4.78 -8.40 12.11
C HIS A 57 -3.80 -8.16 10.95
N TYR A 58 -3.45 -6.90 10.67
CA TYR A 58 -2.50 -6.57 9.60
C TYR A 58 -1.09 -7.11 9.88
N LEU A 59 -0.59 -6.97 11.12
CA LEU A 59 0.75 -7.42 11.49
C LEU A 59 0.89 -8.95 11.57
N LYS A 60 -0.19 -9.68 11.85
CA LYS A 60 -0.19 -11.16 11.92
C LYS A 60 -0.69 -11.82 10.63
N ALA A 61 -1.04 -11.05 9.61
CA ALA A 61 -1.49 -11.59 8.33
C ALA A 61 -0.42 -12.54 7.79
N ARG A 62 -0.77 -13.81 7.57
CA ARG A 62 0.20 -14.88 7.23
C ARG A 62 0.86 -14.69 5.87
N SER A 63 0.22 -13.95 4.99
CA SER A 63 0.65 -13.77 3.61
C SER A 63 0.74 -12.27 3.30
N PRO A 64 1.92 -11.74 2.92
CA PRO A 64 2.08 -10.35 2.52
C PRO A 64 1.34 -10.03 1.19
N ILE A 65 0.83 -11.06 0.52
CA ILE A 65 0.27 -11.03 -0.84
C ILE A 65 -1.02 -10.20 -0.94
N TYR A 66 -1.70 -9.89 0.18
CA TYR A 66 -3.10 -9.51 0.10
C TYR A 66 -3.44 -8.03 0.24
N SER A 67 -2.51 -7.13 0.57
CA SER A 67 -2.83 -5.69 0.53
C SER A 67 -1.63 -4.78 0.76
N PHE A 68 -1.71 -3.59 0.19
CA PHE A 68 -0.89 -2.44 0.59
C PHE A 68 -1.03 -2.12 2.10
N SER A 69 -2.16 -2.48 2.73
CA SER A 69 -2.39 -2.29 4.17
C SER A 69 -1.38 -3.02 5.05
N ILE A 70 -0.85 -4.17 4.59
CA ILE A 70 0.21 -4.90 5.30
C ILE A 70 1.53 -4.14 5.19
N TYR A 71 1.91 -3.69 3.98
CA TYR A 71 3.08 -2.83 3.78
C TYR A 71 3.05 -1.64 4.73
N TRP A 72 1.94 -0.90 4.69
CA TRP A 72 1.76 0.29 5.52
C TRP A 72 1.75 -0.04 7.02
N ALA A 73 1.19 -1.17 7.45
CA ALA A 73 1.23 -1.56 8.86
C ALA A 73 2.67 -1.75 9.36
N TYR A 74 3.54 -2.39 8.57
CA TYR A 74 4.95 -2.57 8.90
C TYR A 74 5.76 -1.27 8.81
N ASP A 75 5.47 -0.42 7.83
CA ASP A 75 6.07 0.92 7.73
C ASP A 75 5.72 1.77 8.96
N MET A 76 4.46 1.75 9.41
CA MET A 76 4.00 2.52 10.58
C MET A 76 4.65 2.11 11.90
N ILE A 77 5.13 0.86 12.02
CA ILE A 77 5.88 0.40 13.19
C ILE A 77 7.40 0.39 12.97
N MET A 78 7.87 0.86 11.82
CA MET A 78 9.28 0.89 11.41
C MET A 78 9.94 -0.50 11.34
N GLU A 79 9.18 -1.53 10.95
CA GLU A 79 9.65 -2.92 10.87
C GLU A 79 9.55 -3.50 9.44
N LEU A 80 9.83 -2.70 8.41
CA LEU A 80 9.83 -3.16 7.01
C LEU A 80 10.81 -4.32 6.76
N ASN A 81 11.92 -4.40 7.50
CA ASN A 81 12.87 -5.51 7.45
C ASN A 81 12.22 -6.87 7.77
N ILE A 82 11.22 -6.91 8.66
CA ILE A 82 10.48 -8.13 8.97
C ILE A 82 9.59 -8.48 7.78
N LEU A 83 8.92 -7.50 7.18
CA LEU A 83 8.12 -7.70 5.99
C LEU A 83 8.97 -8.20 4.81
N ASP A 84 10.16 -7.61 4.61
CA ASP A 84 11.10 -8.00 3.56
C ASP A 84 11.53 -9.45 3.69
N ARG A 85 11.85 -9.92 4.91
CA ARG A 85 12.16 -11.34 5.16
C ARG A 85 10.99 -12.24 4.76
N ARG A 86 9.78 -11.87 5.17
CA ARG A 86 8.56 -12.65 4.86
C ARG A 86 8.25 -12.66 3.37
N ILE A 87 8.54 -11.58 2.66
CA ILE A 87 8.42 -11.52 1.20
C ILE A 87 9.47 -12.42 0.56
N GLY A 88 10.72 -12.40 1.01
CA GLY A 88 11.78 -13.27 0.50
C GLY A 88 11.49 -14.76 0.71
N ASP A 89 10.87 -15.13 1.83
CA ASP A 89 10.46 -16.51 2.13
C ASP A 89 9.38 -17.02 1.15
N VAL A 90 8.54 -16.12 0.62
CA VAL A 90 7.42 -16.44 -0.27
C VAL A 90 7.77 -16.24 -1.75
N PHE A 91 8.57 -15.22 -2.05
CA PHE A 91 8.91 -14.73 -3.38
C PHE A 91 10.42 -14.65 -3.54
N LEU A 92 11.01 -15.76 -4.00
CA LEU A 92 12.45 -15.89 -4.19
C LEU A 92 13.07 -14.82 -5.12
N THR A 93 12.25 -14.20 -5.97
CA THR A 93 12.67 -13.20 -6.96
C THR A 93 12.37 -11.75 -6.56
N THR A 94 11.63 -11.52 -5.46
CA THR A 94 11.24 -10.17 -5.04
C THR A 94 12.11 -9.75 -3.86
N PRO A 95 13.08 -8.84 -4.06
CA PRO A 95 14.14 -8.61 -3.09
C PRO A 95 13.67 -7.93 -1.79
N ASN A 96 12.56 -7.18 -1.84
CA ASN A 96 12.00 -6.48 -0.69
C ASN A 96 10.55 -6.00 -0.95
N SER A 97 9.98 -5.39 0.08
CA SER A 97 8.63 -4.85 0.12
C SER A 97 8.37 -3.70 -0.85
N HIS A 98 9.37 -2.86 -1.17
CA HIS A 98 9.21 -1.82 -2.20
C HIS A 98 9.05 -2.44 -3.59
N CYS A 99 9.91 -3.40 -3.95
CA CYS A 99 9.82 -4.12 -5.22
C CYS A 99 8.51 -4.91 -5.32
N PHE A 100 8.06 -5.54 -4.23
CA PHE A 100 6.75 -6.16 -4.16
C PHE A 100 5.64 -5.14 -4.45
N GLY A 101 5.70 -3.97 -3.81
CA GLY A 101 4.77 -2.87 -4.04
C GLY A 101 4.70 -2.46 -5.52
N ILE A 102 5.82 -2.38 -6.22
CA ILE A 102 5.86 -2.08 -7.66
C ILE A 102 5.14 -3.16 -8.48
N VAL A 103 5.51 -4.43 -8.29
CA VAL A 103 4.91 -5.56 -9.03
C VAL A 103 3.41 -5.65 -8.78
N TYR A 104 2.99 -5.47 -7.53
CA TYR A 104 1.58 -5.50 -7.15
C TYR A 104 0.79 -4.30 -7.67
N SER A 105 1.41 -3.11 -7.71
CA SER A 105 0.80 -1.92 -8.31
C SER A 105 0.60 -2.09 -9.81
N PHE A 106 1.56 -2.70 -10.50
CA PHE A 106 1.47 -3.00 -11.92
C PHE A 106 0.37 -4.00 -12.23
N SER A 107 0.27 -5.10 -11.46
CA SER A 107 -0.76 -6.12 -11.66
C SER A 107 -2.19 -5.65 -11.36
N THR A 108 -2.34 -4.53 -10.65
CA THR A 108 -3.65 -3.95 -10.27
C THR A 108 -4.00 -2.67 -11.02
N ASP A 109 -3.19 -2.27 -12.02
CA ASP A 109 -3.35 -1.01 -12.76
C ASP A 109 -3.51 0.20 -11.81
N ASN A 110 -2.64 0.25 -10.80
CA ASN A 110 -2.64 1.26 -9.75
C ASN A 110 -1.44 2.20 -9.90
N LEU A 111 -1.54 3.11 -10.89
CA LEU A 111 -0.48 4.07 -11.20
C LEU A 111 -0.01 4.90 -9.99
N PRO A 112 -0.90 5.46 -9.12
CA PRO A 112 -0.45 6.19 -7.93
C PRO A 112 0.42 5.35 -6.98
N ALA A 113 0.06 4.08 -6.76
CA ALA A 113 0.87 3.20 -5.93
C ALA A 113 2.20 2.86 -6.63
N PHE A 114 2.18 2.60 -7.93
CA PHE A 114 3.39 2.33 -8.71
C PHE A 114 4.40 3.48 -8.59
N GLU A 115 3.96 4.72 -8.81
CA GLU A 115 4.79 5.92 -8.67
C GLU A 115 5.35 6.08 -7.25
N TYR A 116 4.52 5.84 -6.23
CA TYR A 116 4.94 5.88 -4.84
C TYR A 116 6.09 4.90 -4.55
N PHE A 117 5.95 3.62 -4.94
CA PHE A 117 6.97 2.62 -4.65
C PHE A 117 8.24 2.82 -5.47
N ILE A 118 8.15 3.29 -6.72
CA ILE A 118 9.32 3.66 -7.52
C ILE A 118 10.11 4.79 -6.85
N ALA A 119 9.43 5.78 -6.29
CA ALA A 119 10.07 6.89 -5.58
C ALA A 119 10.80 6.43 -4.30
N LYS A 120 10.32 5.35 -3.66
CA LYS A 120 10.90 4.79 -2.43
C LYS A 120 12.15 3.93 -2.63
N LEU A 121 12.41 3.49 -3.86
CA LEU A 121 13.63 2.73 -4.14
C LEU A 121 14.90 3.56 -3.88
N SER A 122 15.82 3.00 -3.11
CA SER A 122 17.20 3.48 -2.98
C SER A 122 17.95 3.37 -4.30
N ALA A 123 19.10 4.04 -4.39
CA ALA A 123 19.95 3.97 -5.58
C ALA A 123 20.39 2.53 -5.90
N GLU A 124 20.60 1.70 -4.89
CA GLU A 124 21.02 0.32 -5.08
C GLU A 124 19.85 -0.57 -5.53
N GLU A 125 18.68 -0.40 -4.91
CA GLU A 125 17.46 -1.09 -5.35
C GLU A 125 17.07 -0.73 -6.78
N LYS A 126 17.26 0.53 -7.19
CA LYS A 126 17.02 0.97 -8.58
C LYS A 126 17.91 0.25 -9.59
N LYS A 127 19.17 -0.05 -9.24
CA LYS A 127 20.08 -0.80 -10.14
C LYS A 127 19.65 -2.25 -10.28
N SER A 128 19.18 -2.87 -9.19
CA SER A 128 18.72 -4.26 -9.22
C SER A 128 17.35 -4.42 -9.89
N THR A 129 16.43 -3.46 -9.76
CA THR A 129 15.11 -3.49 -10.44
C THR A 129 15.20 -3.28 -11.95
N ARG A 130 16.24 -2.61 -12.48
CA ARG A 130 16.49 -2.54 -13.94
C ARG A 130 16.77 -3.89 -14.61
N ARG A 131 16.94 -4.97 -13.82
CA ARG A 131 17.08 -6.33 -14.33
C ARG A 131 15.76 -7.12 -14.30
N ILE A 132 14.72 -6.53 -13.72
CA ILE A 132 13.40 -7.16 -13.51
C ILE A 132 12.38 -6.64 -14.54
N PHE A 133 12.59 -5.43 -15.07
CA PHE A 133 11.88 -4.82 -16.20
C PHE A 133 12.82 -4.66 -17.38
#